data_AF-A0A024UQ15-F1
#
_entry.id   AF-A0A024UQ15-F1
#
_cell.length_a   1.000
_cell.length_b   1.000
_cell.length_c   1.000
_cell.angle_alpha   90.00
_cell.angle_beta   90.00
_cell.angle_gamma   90.00
#
_symmetry.space_group_name_H-M   'P 1'
#
loop_
_entity.id
_entity.type
_entity.pdbx_description
1 polymer ?
#
loop_
_entity_poly.entity_id
_entity_poly.type
_entity_poly.pdbx_seq_one_letter_code
_entity_poly.pdbx_strand_id
1 'polypeptide(L)'
;MTMGVVVACTSLTLEATCVEDWFICPNGRGVGRDPLRNCEHYPCNITLNDASGPSRNMTCSGDPFFQVCPSGDIVLRDFANNCTFFPCPPSCANDTLVCSSGDVKIANPALNCTFDPCPLMCANDTFTCPQTLAVVRRSAALNCTFSPCPPAAACSTEARYCAATKKFQRRRVDLGCDFDPCPSIKPS
;
A
#
# COMPACT_ATOMS: atom_id res chain seq x y z
N MET A 1 -40.68 -31.56 -21.11
CA MET A 1 -39.45 -30.77 -21.38
C MET A 1 -39.48 -29.56 -20.47
N THR A 2 -38.92 -29.71 -19.27
CA THR A 2 -38.81 -28.63 -18.26
C THR A 2 -37.36 -28.17 -18.25
N MET A 3 -37.12 -26.93 -18.68
CA MET A 3 -35.80 -26.30 -18.61
C MET A 3 -35.53 -25.87 -17.18
N GLY A 4 -34.53 -26.47 -16.55
CA GLY A 4 -34.00 -26.02 -15.25
C GLY A 4 -33.16 -24.76 -15.46
N VAL A 5 -33.52 -23.67 -14.79
CA VAL A 5 -32.68 -22.48 -14.70
C VAL A 5 -31.58 -22.77 -13.69
N VAL A 6 -30.35 -22.83 -14.18
CA VAL A 6 -29.14 -22.93 -13.35
C VAL A 6 -28.83 -21.50 -12.90
N VAL A 7 -29.07 -21.18 -11.63
CA VAL A 7 -28.62 -19.91 -11.04
C VAL A 7 -27.13 -20.05 -10.77
N ALA A 8 -26.33 -19.59 -11.71
CA ALA A 8 -24.90 -19.42 -11.52
C ALA A 8 -24.67 -18.28 -10.52
N CYS A 9 -24.30 -18.64 -9.28
CA CYS A 9 -23.81 -17.70 -8.30
C CYS A 9 -22.35 -17.40 -8.63
N THR A 10 -22.11 -16.52 -9.60
CA THR A 10 -20.78 -16.04 -9.95
C THR A 10 -20.61 -14.62 -9.46
N SER A 11 -19.61 -14.47 -8.58
CA SER A 11 -18.86 -13.23 -8.33
C SER A 11 -19.58 -12.16 -7.52
N LEU A 12 -19.67 -12.38 -6.20
CA LEU A 12 -19.72 -11.27 -5.26
C LEU A 12 -18.34 -10.59 -5.27
N THR A 13 -18.27 -9.47 -5.98
CA THR A 13 -17.31 -8.41 -5.69
C THR A 13 -17.39 -8.14 -4.19
N LEU A 14 -16.30 -8.39 -3.47
CA LEU A 14 -16.15 -7.97 -2.08
C LEU A 14 -16.01 -6.45 -2.12
N GLU A 15 -17.12 -5.72 -2.28
CA GLU A 15 -17.17 -4.34 -1.84
C GLU A 15 -16.79 -4.39 -0.36
N ALA A 16 -15.67 -3.77 0.00
CA ALA A 16 -15.25 -3.67 1.39
C ALA A 16 -16.23 -2.74 2.10
N THR A 17 -17.43 -3.24 2.41
CA THR A 17 -18.42 -2.54 3.20
C THR A 17 -17.93 -2.58 4.63
N CYS A 18 -17.40 -1.44 5.10
CA CYS A 18 -17.08 -1.28 6.50
C CYS A 18 -18.37 -1.36 7.33
N VAL A 19 -18.28 -1.89 8.53
CA VAL A 19 -19.38 -1.79 9.50
C VAL A 19 -19.67 -0.31 9.73
N GLU A 20 -20.93 0.10 9.59
CA GLU A 20 -21.36 1.46 9.86
C GLU A 20 -21.38 1.70 11.37
N ASP A 21 -20.26 2.16 11.91
CA ASP A 21 -20.15 2.70 13.27
C ASP A 21 -19.39 4.04 13.27
N TRP A 22 -19.50 4.75 14.39
CA TRP A 22 -19.04 6.12 14.55
C TRP A 22 -18.10 6.22 15.74
N PHE A 23 -16.97 6.89 15.53
CA PHE A 23 -16.07 7.30 16.60
C PHE A 23 -16.32 8.77 16.94
N ILE A 24 -16.52 9.08 18.22
CA ILE A 24 -16.68 10.45 18.69
C ILE A 24 -15.32 10.99 19.13
N CYS A 25 -14.81 11.96 18.38
CA CYS A 25 -13.59 12.71 18.68
C CYS A 25 -13.71 13.48 20.01
N PRO A 26 -12.60 13.86 20.65
CA PRO A 26 -12.60 14.61 21.92
C PRO A 26 -13.36 15.94 21.89
N ASN A 27 -13.54 16.55 20.71
CA ASN A 27 -14.33 17.76 20.51
C ASN A 27 -15.83 17.50 20.27
N GLY A 28 -16.28 16.24 20.36
CA GLY A 28 -17.66 15.83 20.11
C GLY A 28 -17.99 15.57 18.64
N ARG A 29 -17.04 15.76 17.71
CA ARG A 29 -17.23 15.45 16.29
C ARG A 29 -17.29 13.93 16.08
N GLY A 30 -18.30 13.44 15.36
CA GLY A 30 -18.37 12.04 14.92
C GLY A 30 -17.63 11.83 13.61
N VAL A 31 -16.91 10.72 13.51
CA VAL A 31 -16.21 10.29 12.29
C VAL A 31 -16.55 8.83 12.00
N GLY A 32 -16.87 8.52 10.74
CA GLY A 32 -17.13 7.16 10.28
C GLY A 32 -15.85 6.42 9.90
N ARG A 33 -15.99 5.20 9.37
CA ARG A 33 -14.87 4.42 8.83
C ARG A 33 -14.50 4.85 7.41
N ASP A 34 -13.20 4.81 7.12
CA ASP A 34 -12.58 5.09 5.83
C ASP A 34 -12.37 3.76 5.06
N PRO A 35 -13.13 3.49 3.98
CA PRO A 35 -13.00 2.27 3.19
C PRO A 35 -11.62 2.13 2.52
N LEU A 36 -10.90 3.24 2.34
CA LEU A 36 -9.58 3.27 1.73
C LEU A 36 -8.46 3.01 2.74
N ARG A 37 -8.75 3.10 4.05
CA ARG A 37 -7.80 2.83 5.15
C ARG A 37 -8.22 1.63 5.98
N ASN A 38 -8.54 0.51 5.32
CA ASN A 38 -8.87 -0.75 6.00
C ASN A 38 -9.97 -0.59 7.07
N CYS A 39 -10.97 0.25 6.79
CA CYS A 39 -12.08 0.53 7.71
C CYS A 39 -11.65 1.17 9.04
N GLU A 40 -10.52 1.87 9.10
CA GLU A 40 -10.16 2.73 10.23
C GLU A 40 -11.06 3.97 10.28
N HIS A 41 -11.30 4.54 11.47
CA HIS A 41 -12.05 5.79 11.56
C HIS A 41 -11.27 6.96 10.94
N TYR A 42 -11.95 7.88 10.26
CA TYR A 42 -11.30 9.10 9.77
C TYR A 42 -10.59 9.83 10.93
N PRO A 43 -9.39 10.40 10.71
CA PRO A 43 -8.64 11.05 11.76
C PRO A 43 -9.40 12.26 12.33
N CYS A 44 -9.39 12.37 13.66
CA CYS A 44 -9.87 13.56 14.35
C CYS A 44 -8.89 14.72 14.11
N ASN A 45 -9.18 15.57 13.12
CA ASN A 45 -8.40 16.79 12.91
C ASN A 45 -8.75 17.79 14.02
N ILE A 46 -8.01 17.73 15.13
CA ILE A 46 -8.13 18.64 16.27
C ILE A 46 -7.27 19.87 16.01
N THR A 47 -7.91 21.00 15.73
CA THR A 47 -7.23 22.29 15.75
C THR A 47 -7.19 22.82 17.19
N LEU A 48 -6.25 23.71 17.53
CA LEU A 48 -6.11 24.27 18.89
C LEU A 48 -7.39 24.96 19.43
N ASN A 49 -8.35 25.29 18.55
CA ASN A 49 -9.65 25.86 18.91
C ASN A 49 -10.70 24.81 19.33
N ASP A 50 -10.42 23.52 19.13
CA ASP A 50 -11.31 22.39 19.43
C ASP A 50 -11.16 21.85 20.88
N ALA A 51 -10.25 22.43 21.68
CA ALA A 51 -9.89 21.94 23.01
C ALA A 51 -10.94 22.23 24.11
N SER A 52 -11.93 23.07 23.84
CA SER A 52 -13.07 23.29 24.73
C SER A 52 -14.18 22.28 24.40
N GLY A 53 -14.00 21.04 24.82
CA GLY A 53 -15.07 20.03 24.76
C GLY A 53 -16.35 20.55 25.43
N PRO A 54 -17.54 20.24 24.88
CA PRO A 54 -18.78 20.81 25.38
C PRO A 54 -19.05 20.38 26.83
N SER A 55 -19.56 21.34 27.61
CA SER A 55 -20.14 21.08 28.94
C SER A 55 -21.12 19.91 28.86
N ARG A 56 -21.03 18.95 29.80
CA ARG A 56 -21.80 17.69 29.87
C ARG A 56 -23.34 17.83 29.79
N ASN A 57 -23.88 19.05 29.78
CA ASN A 57 -25.31 19.34 29.82
C ASN A 57 -25.87 20.09 28.59
N MET A 58 -25.07 20.33 27.54
CA MET A 58 -25.59 20.95 26.31
C MET A 58 -25.99 19.85 25.32
N THR A 59 -27.27 19.47 25.29
CA THR A 59 -27.80 18.55 24.26
C THR A 59 -28.47 19.33 23.15
N CYS A 60 -27.98 19.19 21.92
CA CYS A 60 -28.69 19.67 20.74
C CYS A 60 -29.89 18.75 20.49
N SER A 61 -31.08 19.17 20.89
CA SER A 61 -32.32 18.39 20.80
C SER A 61 -33.02 18.48 19.44
N GLY A 62 -32.35 19.03 18.41
CA GLY A 62 -32.90 19.21 17.08
C GLY A 62 -32.53 18.08 16.13
N ASP A 63 -33.55 17.37 15.63
CA ASP A 63 -33.44 16.53 14.44
C ASP A 63 -33.30 17.39 13.16
N PRO A 64 -32.50 16.99 12.17
CA PRO A 64 -31.60 15.83 12.20
C PRO A 64 -30.35 16.10 13.05
N PHE A 65 -29.81 15.05 13.68
CA PHE A 65 -28.57 15.12 14.46
C PHE A 65 -27.30 15.24 13.59
N PHE A 66 -27.43 14.92 12.30
CA PHE A 66 -26.34 14.93 11.33
C PHE A 66 -26.78 15.55 10.00
N GLN A 67 -25.82 16.00 9.22
CA GLN A 67 -26.00 16.48 7.85
C GLN A 67 -25.04 15.72 6.93
N VAL A 68 -25.54 15.28 5.77
CA VAL A 68 -24.72 14.68 4.71
C VAL A 68 -24.26 15.79 3.77
N CYS A 69 -22.96 15.86 3.52
CA CYS A 69 -22.30 16.83 2.66
C CYS A 69 -22.35 16.39 1.18
N PRO A 70 -22.10 17.31 0.22
CA PRO A 70 -22.01 16.96 -1.20
C PRO A 70 -20.94 15.91 -1.52
N SER A 71 -19.87 15.83 -0.72
CA SER A 71 -18.85 14.77 -0.78
C SER A 71 -19.34 13.39 -0.30
N GLY A 72 -20.50 13.33 0.38
CA GLY A 72 -20.96 12.16 1.12
C GLY A 72 -20.51 12.13 2.58
N ASP A 73 -19.62 13.04 3.00
CA ASP A 73 -19.20 13.13 4.41
C ASP A 73 -20.37 13.47 5.32
N ILE A 74 -20.34 12.96 6.55
CA ILE A 74 -21.35 13.26 7.56
C ILE A 74 -20.75 14.24 8.57
N VAL A 75 -21.44 15.36 8.79
CA VAL A 75 -21.09 16.35 9.81
C VAL A 75 -22.16 16.37 10.91
N LEU A 76 -21.72 16.51 12.16
CA LEU A 76 -22.61 16.60 13.33
C LEU A 76 -22.86 18.06 13.69
N ARG A 77 -23.80 18.26 14.63
CA ARG A 77 -23.98 19.56 15.29
C ARG A 77 -22.79 19.89 16.17
N ASP A 78 -22.35 21.13 16.07
CA ASP A 78 -21.36 21.76 16.91
C ASP A 78 -22.05 22.32 18.17
N PHE A 79 -21.82 21.65 19.29
CA PHE A 79 -22.35 22.04 20.60
C PHE A 79 -21.79 23.38 21.10
N ALA A 80 -20.58 23.76 20.68
CA ALA A 80 -19.97 25.03 21.04
C ALA A 80 -20.54 26.20 20.21
N ASN A 81 -20.95 25.93 18.98
CA ASN A 81 -21.51 26.92 18.05
C ASN A 81 -23.04 26.84 17.95
N ASN A 82 -23.72 26.84 19.10
CA ASN A 82 -25.19 26.90 19.21
C ASN A 82 -25.91 25.83 18.37
N CYS A 83 -25.38 24.60 18.35
CA CYS A 83 -25.96 23.46 17.66
C CYS A 83 -26.09 23.62 16.13
N THR A 84 -25.32 24.52 15.52
CA THR A 84 -25.16 24.59 14.06
C THR A 84 -24.37 23.38 13.57
N PHE A 85 -24.50 22.96 12.30
CA PHE A 85 -23.67 21.87 11.79
C PHE A 85 -22.23 22.34 11.59
N PHE A 86 -21.26 21.44 11.84
CA PHE A 86 -19.89 21.68 11.38
C PHE A 86 -19.89 21.94 9.87
N PRO A 87 -19.04 22.85 9.37
CA PRO A 87 -18.94 23.10 7.94
C PRO A 87 -18.54 21.81 7.21
N CYS A 88 -19.17 21.57 6.05
CA CYS A 88 -18.77 20.48 5.19
C CYS A 88 -17.31 20.61 4.78
N PRO A 89 -16.53 19.53 4.79
CA PRO A 89 -15.19 19.56 4.23
C PRO A 89 -15.26 20.00 2.76
N PRO A 90 -14.22 20.68 2.26
CA PRO A 90 -14.16 21.07 0.86
C PRO A 90 -14.27 19.80 0.00
N SER A 91 -15.24 19.79 -0.90
CA SER A 91 -15.47 18.72 -1.86
C SER A 91 -15.13 19.21 -3.26
N CYS A 92 -14.43 18.38 -4.03
CA CYS A 92 -14.24 18.63 -5.44
C CYS A 92 -15.46 18.14 -6.23
N ALA A 93 -15.59 18.55 -7.49
CA ALA A 93 -16.53 17.87 -8.40
C ALA A 93 -16.22 16.36 -8.38
N ASN A 94 -17.25 15.52 -8.59
CA ASN A 94 -17.12 14.05 -8.65
C ASN A 94 -16.40 13.59 -9.94
N ASP A 95 -15.29 14.25 -10.27
CA ASP A 95 -14.44 13.89 -11.37
C ASP A 95 -13.57 12.72 -10.94
N THR A 96 -13.48 11.73 -11.81
CA THR A 96 -12.68 10.53 -11.63
C THR A 96 -11.65 10.40 -12.75
N LEU A 97 -10.40 10.10 -12.39
CA LEU A 97 -9.34 9.78 -13.33
C LEU A 97 -9.04 8.28 -13.24
N VAL A 98 -9.13 7.56 -14.36
CA VAL A 98 -8.73 6.15 -14.45
C VAL A 98 -7.29 6.06 -14.92
N CYS A 99 -6.42 5.50 -14.09
CA CYS A 99 -5.01 5.28 -14.39
C CYS A 99 -4.82 4.09 -15.34
N SER A 100 -3.69 4.03 -16.05
CA SER A 100 -3.34 2.87 -16.90
C SER A 100 -3.16 1.56 -16.12
N SER A 101 -2.98 1.64 -14.80
CA SER A 101 -3.01 0.49 -13.88
C SER A 101 -4.42 -0.07 -13.65
N GLY A 102 -5.46 0.69 -13.96
CA GLY A 102 -6.85 0.43 -13.58
C GLY A 102 -7.29 1.15 -12.29
N ASP A 103 -6.37 1.81 -11.57
CA ASP A 103 -6.71 2.56 -10.36
C ASP A 103 -7.58 3.78 -10.69
N VAL A 104 -8.58 4.05 -9.85
CA VAL A 104 -9.41 5.25 -9.97
C VAL A 104 -8.96 6.29 -8.94
N LYS A 105 -8.65 7.50 -9.40
CA LYS A 105 -8.34 8.66 -8.56
C LYS A 105 -9.53 9.60 -8.55
N ILE A 106 -9.88 10.10 -7.38
CA ILE A 106 -10.89 11.16 -7.20
C ILE A 106 -10.14 12.48 -6.98
N ALA A 107 -10.70 13.58 -7.45
CA ALA A 107 -10.11 14.90 -7.25
C ALA A 107 -9.89 15.18 -5.75
N ASN A 108 -8.67 15.56 -5.40
CA ASN A 108 -8.22 15.70 -4.01
C ASN A 108 -8.37 17.16 -3.55
N PRO A 109 -9.21 17.44 -2.54
CA PRO A 109 -9.41 18.80 -2.03
C PRO A 109 -8.13 19.42 -1.44
N ALA A 110 -7.23 18.60 -0.90
CA ALA A 110 -5.94 19.06 -0.38
C ALA A 110 -4.97 19.49 -1.49
N LEU A 111 -5.22 19.08 -2.75
CA LEU A 111 -4.42 19.41 -3.92
C LEU A 111 -5.16 20.39 -4.86
N ASN A 112 -5.99 21.29 -4.31
CA ASN A 112 -6.81 22.24 -5.09
C ASN A 112 -7.68 21.53 -6.14
N CYS A 113 -8.27 20.40 -5.78
CA CYS A 113 -9.10 19.58 -6.66
C CYS A 113 -8.38 19.03 -7.90
N THR A 114 -7.10 18.74 -7.75
CA THR A 114 -6.34 17.93 -8.71
C THR A 114 -6.25 16.48 -8.26
N PHE A 115 -5.94 15.58 -9.17
CA PHE A 115 -5.80 14.15 -8.86
C PHE A 115 -4.42 13.85 -8.25
N ASP A 116 -4.39 12.94 -7.28
CA ASP A 116 -3.14 12.30 -6.89
C ASP A 116 -2.49 11.61 -8.10
N PRO A 117 -1.15 11.60 -8.20
CA PRO A 117 -0.46 10.98 -9.32
C PRO A 117 -0.80 9.50 -9.43
N CYS A 118 -0.99 9.03 -10.67
CA CYS A 118 -1.15 7.60 -10.94
C CYS A 118 0.12 6.84 -10.56
N PRO A 119 -0.01 5.60 -10.03
CA PRO A 119 1.15 4.79 -9.76
C PRO A 119 1.92 4.51 -11.06
N LEU A 120 3.25 4.57 -10.95
CA LEU A 120 4.14 4.35 -12.07
C LEU A 120 4.13 2.85 -12.43
N MET A 121 3.52 2.51 -13.57
CA MET A 121 3.53 1.15 -14.12
C MET A 121 4.71 0.98 -15.06
N CYS A 122 5.64 0.10 -14.70
CA CYS A 122 6.76 -0.25 -15.57
C CYS A 122 6.41 -1.41 -16.49
N ALA A 123 7.06 -1.48 -17.64
CA ALA A 123 7.02 -2.69 -18.46
C ALA A 123 7.50 -3.90 -17.64
N ASN A 124 6.87 -5.06 -17.86
CA ASN A 124 7.20 -6.30 -17.16
C ASN A 124 8.28 -7.12 -17.91
N ASP A 125 9.19 -6.43 -18.59
CA ASP A 125 10.34 -7.01 -19.26
C ASP A 125 11.41 -7.43 -18.24
N THR A 126 12.15 -8.48 -18.61
CA THR A 126 13.19 -9.09 -17.79
C THR A 126 14.54 -8.95 -18.45
N PHE A 127 15.58 -8.71 -17.64
CA PHE A 127 16.97 -8.71 -18.08
C PHE A 127 17.75 -9.78 -17.32
N THR A 128 18.50 -10.62 -18.03
CA THR A 128 19.35 -11.65 -17.43
C THR A 128 20.77 -11.13 -17.27
N CYS A 129 21.25 -11.08 -16.03
CA CYS A 129 22.57 -10.60 -15.69
C CYS A 129 23.67 -11.52 -16.24
N PRO A 130 24.68 -10.99 -16.95
CA PRO A 130 25.68 -11.81 -17.63
C PRO A 130 26.63 -12.57 -16.68
N GLN A 131 26.85 -12.06 -15.46
CA GLN A 131 27.79 -12.65 -14.50
C GLN A 131 27.15 -13.65 -13.53
N THR A 132 25.89 -13.43 -13.19
CA THR A 132 25.18 -14.21 -12.16
C THR A 132 24.04 -15.05 -12.71
N LEU A 133 23.67 -14.84 -13.98
CA LEU A 133 22.44 -15.36 -14.59
C LEU A 133 21.16 -14.97 -13.83
N ALA A 134 21.25 -14.03 -12.88
CA ALA A 134 20.11 -13.53 -12.15
C ALA A 134 19.18 -12.74 -13.10
N VAL A 135 17.87 -12.92 -12.95
CA VAL A 135 16.88 -12.18 -13.72
C VAL A 135 16.43 -10.97 -12.91
N VAL A 136 16.63 -9.78 -13.46
CA VAL A 136 16.17 -8.51 -12.87
C VAL A 136 15.02 -7.94 -13.70
N ARG A 137 14.21 -7.09 -13.06
CA ARG A 137 13.06 -6.40 -13.67
C ARG A 137 13.18 -4.90 -13.49
N ARG A 138 12.39 -4.15 -14.25
CA ARG A 138 12.21 -2.72 -14.03
C ARG A 138 11.62 -2.44 -12.65
N SER A 139 12.05 -1.36 -12.02
CA SER A 139 11.59 -0.95 -10.70
C SER A 139 10.97 0.43 -10.74
N ALA A 140 9.77 0.59 -10.16
CA ALA A 140 9.13 1.89 -10.03
C ALA A 140 9.95 2.84 -9.14
N ALA A 141 10.64 2.31 -8.13
CA ALA A 141 11.55 3.07 -7.28
C ALA A 141 12.80 3.57 -8.02
N LEU A 142 13.12 2.99 -9.18
CA LEU A 142 14.24 3.37 -10.03
C LEU A 142 13.76 3.98 -11.37
N ASN A 143 12.60 4.66 -11.37
CA ASN A 143 12.02 5.28 -12.57
C ASN A 143 11.91 4.33 -13.77
N CYS A 144 11.45 3.10 -13.52
CA CYS A 144 11.33 2.03 -14.52
C CYS A 144 12.63 1.64 -15.23
N THR A 145 13.77 1.85 -14.58
CA THR A 145 15.04 1.22 -15.00
C THR A 145 15.17 -0.17 -14.37
N PHE A 146 15.97 -1.04 -14.99
CA PHE A 146 16.26 -2.38 -14.45
C PHE A 146 16.95 -2.28 -13.10
N SER A 147 16.53 -3.12 -12.16
CA SER A 147 17.23 -3.29 -10.89
C SER A 147 18.69 -3.68 -11.15
N PRO A 148 19.65 -3.16 -10.38
CA PRO A 148 21.05 -3.51 -10.56
C PRO A 148 21.25 -5.01 -10.39
N CYS A 149 22.15 -5.57 -11.20
CA CYS A 149 22.52 -6.98 -11.06
C CYS A 149 23.10 -7.23 -9.67
N PRO A 150 22.71 -8.34 -9.01
CA PRO A 150 23.34 -8.71 -7.75
C PRO A 150 24.85 -8.91 -7.99
N PRO A 151 25.70 -8.59 -7.00
CA PRO A 151 27.12 -8.85 -7.11
C PRO A 151 27.34 -10.32 -7.44
N ALA A 152 28.30 -10.60 -8.33
CA ALA A 152 28.75 -11.96 -8.57
C ALA A 152 29.05 -12.61 -7.22
N ALA A 153 28.50 -13.80 -6.98
CA ALA A 153 28.77 -14.54 -5.75
C ALA A 153 30.29 -14.76 -5.66
N ALA A 154 30.97 -13.92 -4.89
CA ALA A 154 32.37 -14.10 -4.56
C ALA A 154 32.41 -15.19 -3.49
N CYS A 155 33.08 -16.30 -3.79
CA CYS A 155 33.32 -17.32 -2.77
C CYS A 155 34.19 -16.77 -1.65
N SER A 156 34.07 -17.34 -0.45
CA SER A 156 34.98 -17.00 0.65
C SER A 156 36.44 -17.17 0.20
N THR A 157 37.32 -16.31 0.70
CA THR A 157 38.75 -16.29 0.33
C THR A 157 39.57 -17.42 0.96
N GLU A 158 38.90 -18.32 1.67
CA GLU A 158 39.49 -19.50 2.30
C GLU A 158 40.17 -20.39 1.24
N ALA A 159 41.34 -20.92 1.59
CA ALA A 159 42.08 -21.82 0.75
C ALA A 159 42.24 -23.19 1.41
N ARG A 160 42.04 -24.26 0.64
CA ARG A 160 42.31 -25.65 1.05
C ARG A 160 43.70 -26.06 0.60
N TYR A 161 44.49 -26.67 1.47
CA TYR A 161 45.79 -27.24 1.11
C TYR A 161 45.64 -28.69 0.65
N CYS A 162 46.14 -29.02 -0.55
CA CYS A 162 46.22 -30.39 -1.04
C CYS A 162 47.64 -30.95 -0.81
N ALA A 163 47.77 -31.88 0.14
CA ALA A 163 49.05 -32.45 0.54
C ALA A 163 49.80 -33.16 -0.61
N ALA A 164 49.06 -33.87 -1.48
CA ALA A 164 49.63 -34.58 -2.62
C ALA A 164 50.36 -33.64 -3.59
N THR A 165 49.76 -32.49 -3.93
CA THR A 165 50.34 -31.53 -4.88
C THR A 165 51.12 -30.40 -4.22
N LYS A 166 51.11 -30.31 -2.89
CA LYS A 166 51.65 -29.20 -2.09
C LYS A 166 51.13 -27.82 -2.52
N LYS A 167 49.89 -27.73 -3.01
CA LYS A 167 49.27 -26.49 -3.50
C LYS A 167 48.04 -26.12 -2.70
N PHE A 168 47.80 -24.81 -2.60
CA PHE A 168 46.54 -24.27 -2.09
C PHE A 168 45.53 -24.10 -3.24
N GLN A 169 44.29 -24.50 -3.00
CA GLN A 169 43.16 -24.32 -3.90
C GLN A 169 42.16 -23.34 -3.27
N ARG A 170 41.56 -22.48 -4.10
CA ARG A 170 40.46 -21.60 -3.70
C ARG A 170 39.13 -22.22 -4.10
N ARG A 171 38.05 -21.78 -3.45
CA ARG A 171 36.68 -22.09 -3.87
C ARG A 171 36.40 -21.51 -5.26
N ARG A 172 35.56 -22.21 -6.03
CA ARG A 172 35.18 -21.80 -7.38
C ARG A 172 33.69 -21.51 -7.50
N VAL A 173 33.36 -20.40 -8.17
CA VAL A 173 31.97 -19.93 -8.35
C VAL A 173 31.15 -20.94 -9.16
N ASP A 174 31.74 -21.53 -10.19
CA ASP A 174 31.08 -22.53 -11.05
C ASP A 174 30.86 -23.90 -10.39
N LEU A 175 31.51 -24.15 -9.24
CA LEU A 175 31.28 -25.32 -8.39
C LEU A 175 30.38 -25.00 -7.18
N GLY A 176 29.59 -23.91 -7.24
CA GLY A 176 28.76 -23.50 -6.10
C GLY A 176 29.58 -23.08 -4.87
N CYS A 177 30.76 -22.51 -5.09
CA CYS A 177 31.73 -22.17 -4.04
C CYS A 177 32.28 -23.37 -3.26
N ASP A 178 32.46 -24.50 -3.94
CA ASP A 178 33.23 -25.64 -3.44
C ASP A 178 34.67 -25.65 -3.99
N PHE A 179 35.51 -26.54 -3.44
CA PHE A 179 36.86 -26.80 -3.90
C PHE A 179 36.87 -27.91 -4.94
N ASP A 180 37.81 -27.85 -5.90
CA ASP A 180 38.13 -29.02 -6.71
C ASP A 180 38.57 -30.21 -5.82
N PRO A 181 38.34 -31.47 -6.24
CA PRO A 181 38.92 -32.61 -5.56
C PRO A 181 40.45 -32.54 -5.59
N CYS A 182 41.10 -32.85 -4.46
CA CYS A 182 42.56 -32.90 -4.42
C CYS A 182 43.08 -34.01 -5.36
N PRO A 183 44.06 -33.72 -6.22
CA PRO A 183 44.64 -34.73 -7.10
C PRO A 183 45.28 -35.86 -6.28
N SER A 184 44.96 -37.11 -6.63
CA SER A 184 45.59 -38.30 -6.04
C SER A 184 46.84 -38.63 -6.84
N ILE A 185 48.01 -38.69 -6.19
CA ILE A 185 49.22 -39.23 -6.84
C ILE A 185 49.06 -40.75 -6.86
N LYS A 186 48.99 -41.36 -8.05
CA LYS A 186 49.16 -42.81 -8.17
C LYS A 186 50.62 -43.15 -7.84
N PRO A 187 50.90 -44.04 -6.88
CA PRO A 187 52.25 -44.53 -6.69
C PRO A 187 52.71 -45.25 -7.96
N SER A 188 53.90 -44.89 -8.44
CA SER A 188 54.58 -45.53 -9.59
C SER A 188 55.25 -46.82 -9.17
#